data_AF-A0A943EBG2-F1
#
_entry.id   AF-A0A943EBG2-F1
#
_cell.length_a   1.000
_cell.length_b   1.000
_cell.length_c   1.000
_cell.angle_alpha   90.00
_cell.angle_beta   90.00
_cell.angle_gamma   90.00
#
_symmetry.space_group_name_H-M   'P 1'
#
loop_
_entity.id
_entity.type
_entity.pdbx_description
1 polymer ?
#
loop_
_entity_poly.entity_id
_entity_poly.type
_entity_poly.pdbx_seq_one_letter_code
_entity_poly.pdbx_strand_id
1 'polypeptide(L)'
;MMKRKTMCWVLTMAFLAWCVPAFSLAAEEKTLDLAGGSITITETKYVQNGQETPYSGAYRIKQSGGQTTNTITVQSGDIAMTLENVNMAEGAGKMPPIAVESGAHLTLTLAGENTLTTASRGVSAADAIRVPEGARLTVKGEGKLTGETQGGACIGVSTGKSGTIRIEGGVIEATNRDGAAIGGGYSAVAGPIYICGGQVTAHGYGNTAAIGGGGLNKAGAELIEISGGTVYAQAHGGASTAIGAGASGPFGTIRITGGQVTAVAGYGNAMGSGMYSETDTAEGKIELLGGTLTTKGTVGGMNWPAADSLTINGVVWYGDAGNAETFSKAQNPTGLFFNGQAGTVYGQMKLTGDLTIEKDQTLTLPQGSQLIENGHKLSCLGKLEGDGALQLDTLTLRLSAKANEPLKAGDTVALTATLDRALADAEIQFMVNGQAIGTPTAVGEDAQTAEATYLVRTPSTYTFTAKMSYHGVAVESEKPVQLTLAEEGAAPTATPQTTPAQTNPPAATQTPGGVSTGDGSLPMWVLWAVLGVAAVGGGVVLYQKIKRD
;
A
#
# COMPACT_ATOMS: atom_id res chain seq x y z
N MET A 1 56.42 -53.54 35.62
CA MET A 1 55.05 -54.05 35.80
C MET A 1 54.06 -53.00 35.27
N MET A 2 53.13 -53.43 34.41
CA MET A 2 51.73 -53.00 34.16
C MET A 2 51.25 -51.62 34.70
N LYS A 3 50.33 -50.84 34.11
CA LYS A 3 49.49 -50.84 32.89
C LYS A 3 48.76 -49.47 32.88
N ARG A 4 48.61 -48.86 31.69
CA ARG A 4 47.51 -48.00 31.13
C ARG A 4 46.59 -47.16 32.07
N LYS A 5 46.31 -45.89 31.69
CA LYS A 5 45.13 -45.43 30.89
C LYS A 5 44.97 -43.88 30.89
N THR A 6 44.76 -43.29 29.68
CA THR A 6 43.89 -42.11 29.31
C THR A 6 44.10 -40.73 29.99
N MET A 7 43.90 -39.53 29.42
CA MET A 7 43.43 -39.02 28.12
C MET A 7 43.47 -37.46 28.15
N CYS A 8 43.86 -36.86 27.02
CA CYS A 8 43.40 -35.58 26.43
C CYS A 8 43.16 -34.33 27.33
N TRP A 9 44.03 -33.30 27.22
CA TRP A 9 43.67 -31.87 27.32
C TRP A 9 44.61 -31.03 26.44
N VAL A 10 44.44 -31.14 25.12
CA VAL A 10 44.82 -30.09 24.15
C VAL A 10 43.53 -29.73 23.45
N LEU A 11 42.69 -28.88 24.06
CA LEU A 11 41.59 -28.19 23.38
C LEU A 11 40.96 -27.15 24.31
N THR A 12 41.68 -26.06 24.59
CA THR A 12 41.06 -24.90 25.26
C THR A 12 41.70 -23.56 24.85
N MET A 13 42.30 -23.53 23.66
CA MET A 13 42.79 -22.31 23.00
C MET A 13 42.47 -22.31 21.49
N ALA A 14 41.29 -22.82 21.12
CA ALA A 14 40.80 -22.78 19.73
C ALA A 14 39.29 -22.51 19.61
N PHE A 15 38.64 -22.06 20.70
CA PHE A 15 37.18 -21.84 20.73
C PHE A 15 36.76 -20.41 21.10
N LEU A 16 37.67 -19.44 20.98
CA LEU A 16 37.38 -18.01 21.15
C LEU A 16 37.72 -17.18 19.91
N ALA A 17 37.70 -17.80 18.72
CA ALA A 17 37.85 -17.13 17.43
C ALA A 17 36.64 -17.33 16.50
N TRP A 18 35.56 -17.96 16.96
CA TRP A 18 34.42 -18.33 16.10
C TRP A 18 33.04 -17.82 16.54
N CYS A 19 32.99 -16.85 17.45
CA CYS A 19 31.76 -16.14 17.79
C CYS A 19 32.04 -14.64 17.98
N VAL A 20 32.77 -14.05 17.04
CA VAL A 20 32.55 -12.63 16.77
C VAL A 20 31.32 -12.60 15.87
N PRO A 21 30.20 -11.98 16.27
CA PRO A 21 29.17 -11.65 15.29
C PRO A 21 29.89 -10.93 14.17
N ALA A 22 29.73 -11.40 12.93
CA ALA A 22 30.11 -10.61 11.78
C ALA A 22 29.25 -9.34 11.87
N PHE A 23 29.78 -8.32 12.53
CA PHE A 23 29.39 -6.95 12.25
C PHE A 23 29.71 -6.79 10.78
N SER A 24 28.69 -6.98 9.94
CA SER A 24 28.68 -6.39 8.61
C SER A 24 28.86 -4.90 8.86
N LEU A 25 30.10 -4.43 8.83
CA LEU A 25 30.35 -3.03 8.55
C LEU A 25 29.64 -2.81 7.22
N ALA A 26 28.59 -1.98 7.21
CA ALA A 26 28.08 -1.47 5.96
C ALA A 26 29.30 -0.92 5.22
N ALA A 27 29.69 -1.58 4.12
CA ALA A 27 30.83 -1.16 3.33
C ALA A 27 30.61 0.33 3.01
N GLU A 28 31.59 1.16 3.37
CA GLU A 28 31.51 2.62 3.21
C GLU A 28 31.11 2.94 1.77
N GLU A 29 29.98 3.64 1.59
CA GLU A 29 29.43 3.97 0.28
C GLU A 29 30.43 4.82 -0.51
N LYS A 30 30.89 4.34 -1.66
CA LYS A 30 31.85 5.06 -2.50
C LYS A 30 31.14 6.06 -3.38
N THR A 31 31.42 7.35 -3.17
CA THR A 31 30.93 8.40 -4.07
C THR A 31 31.83 8.53 -5.31
N LEU A 32 31.23 8.49 -6.50
CA LEU A 32 31.86 8.74 -7.79
C LEU A 32 31.10 9.87 -8.52
N ASP A 33 31.82 10.61 -9.36
CA ASP A 33 31.26 11.71 -10.15
C ASP A 33 31.46 11.44 -11.64
N LEU A 34 30.39 11.48 -12.43
CA LEU A 34 30.42 11.30 -13.89
C LEU A 34 31.26 12.36 -14.62
N ALA A 35 31.59 13.49 -14.01
CA ALA A 35 32.57 14.44 -14.57
C ALA A 35 33.97 13.80 -14.73
N GLY A 36 34.28 12.75 -13.97
CA GLY A 36 35.52 11.97 -14.07
C GLY A 36 35.58 11.00 -15.25
N GLY A 37 34.54 10.93 -16.08
CA GLY A 37 34.44 9.99 -17.21
C GLY A 37 33.50 8.82 -16.93
N SER A 38 33.28 7.98 -17.95
CA SER A 38 32.46 6.77 -17.83
C SER A 38 32.97 5.82 -16.74
N ILE A 39 32.03 5.13 -16.09
CA ILE A 39 32.26 4.24 -14.96
C ILE A 39 31.89 2.82 -15.37
N THR A 40 32.83 1.89 -15.26
CA THR A 40 32.56 0.45 -15.41
C THR A 40 32.69 -0.23 -14.06
N ILE A 41 31.70 -1.03 -13.66
CA ILE A 41 31.64 -1.70 -12.36
C ILE A 41 31.56 -3.20 -12.59
N THR A 42 32.34 -3.96 -11.84
CA THR A 42 32.20 -5.41 -11.68
C THR A 42 31.98 -5.73 -10.20
N GLU A 43 31.79 -7.01 -9.89
CA GLU A 43 31.66 -7.49 -8.51
C GLU A 43 32.82 -7.07 -7.59
N THR A 44 34.03 -6.90 -8.12
CA THR A 44 35.25 -6.74 -7.31
C THR A 44 36.00 -5.43 -7.54
N LYS A 45 35.58 -4.62 -8.52
CA LYS A 45 36.26 -3.38 -8.90
C LYS A 45 35.37 -2.40 -9.64
N TYR A 46 35.84 -1.16 -9.75
CA TYR A 46 35.38 -0.21 -10.75
C TYR A 46 36.54 0.36 -11.56
N VAL A 47 36.24 0.84 -12.76
CA VAL A 47 37.15 1.57 -13.64
C VAL A 47 36.55 2.94 -13.95
N GLN A 48 37.31 4.01 -13.72
CA GLN A 48 36.95 5.36 -14.16
C GLN A 48 38.22 6.08 -14.62
N ASN A 49 38.15 6.83 -15.73
CA ASN A 49 39.30 7.49 -16.34
C ASN A 49 40.49 6.54 -16.62
N GLY A 50 40.19 5.30 -16.99
CA GLY A 50 41.19 4.24 -17.22
C GLY A 50 41.89 3.72 -15.96
N GLN A 51 41.53 4.20 -14.76
CA GLN A 51 42.09 3.71 -13.50
C GLN A 51 41.21 2.62 -12.92
N GLU A 52 41.80 1.46 -12.67
CA GLU A 52 41.16 0.33 -12.01
C GLU A 52 41.31 0.44 -10.50
N THR A 53 40.20 0.38 -9.76
CA THR A 53 40.19 0.42 -8.30
C THR A 53 39.42 -0.78 -7.74
N PRO A 54 40.06 -1.67 -6.98
CA PRO A 54 39.38 -2.74 -6.26
C PRO A 54 38.39 -2.18 -5.24
N TYR A 55 37.13 -2.57 -5.36
CA TYR A 55 36.04 -2.14 -4.48
C TYR A 55 34.79 -2.98 -4.78
N SER A 56 34.08 -3.42 -3.73
CA SER A 56 32.90 -4.29 -3.81
C SER A 56 31.76 -3.81 -2.90
N GLY A 57 31.79 -2.55 -2.48
CA GLY A 57 30.74 -1.93 -1.65
C GLY A 57 29.66 -1.22 -2.48
N ALA A 58 28.83 -0.44 -1.80
CA ALA A 58 27.77 0.34 -2.44
C ALA A 58 28.32 1.62 -3.10
N TYR A 59 27.74 2.02 -4.23
CA TYR A 59 28.14 3.23 -4.94
C TYR A 59 27.13 4.35 -4.73
N ARG A 60 27.60 5.60 -4.69
CA ARG A 60 26.77 6.79 -4.92
C ARG A 60 27.34 7.52 -6.14
N ILE A 61 26.55 7.61 -7.20
CA ILE A 61 26.97 8.25 -8.43
C ILE A 61 26.25 9.59 -8.56
N LYS A 62 27.05 10.65 -8.66
CA LYS A 62 26.62 12.03 -8.89
C LYS A 62 27.12 12.51 -10.25
N GLN A 63 26.64 13.67 -10.66
CA GLN A 63 27.13 14.37 -11.84
C GLN A 63 27.32 15.85 -11.48
N SER A 64 28.57 16.32 -11.48
CA SER A 64 28.86 17.75 -11.46
C SER A 64 28.96 18.31 -12.88
N GLY A 65 28.69 19.61 -13.03
CA GLY A 65 28.65 20.27 -14.34
C GLY A 65 27.30 20.15 -15.06
N GLY A 66 27.32 20.25 -16.39
CA GLY A 66 26.12 20.12 -17.23
C GLY A 66 25.90 18.68 -17.73
N GLN A 67 24.91 18.51 -18.60
CA GLN A 67 24.58 17.22 -19.23
C GLN A 67 25.82 16.50 -19.77
N THR A 68 25.95 15.21 -19.48
CA THR A 68 27.11 14.39 -19.86
C THR A 68 26.75 13.24 -20.79
N THR A 69 27.68 12.80 -21.62
CA THR A 69 27.58 11.56 -22.43
C THR A 69 28.38 10.39 -21.83
N ASN A 70 28.96 10.61 -20.64
CA ASN A 70 29.61 9.54 -19.87
C ASN A 70 28.55 8.53 -19.41
N THR A 71 28.95 7.26 -19.37
CA THR A 71 28.04 6.13 -19.13
C THR A 71 28.40 5.38 -17.86
N ILE A 72 27.46 4.59 -17.36
CA ILE A 72 27.65 3.65 -16.26
C ILE A 72 27.41 2.25 -16.82
N THR A 73 28.36 1.33 -16.66
CA THR A 73 28.23 -0.06 -17.12
C THR A 73 28.47 -1.01 -15.96
N VAL A 74 27.46 -1.80 -15.61
CA VAL A 74 27.54 -2.86 -14.60
C VAL A 74 27.74 -4.19 -15.32
N GLN A 75 28.94 -4.74 -15.26
CA GLN A 75 29.33 -5.93 -16.03
C GLN A 75 29.00 -7.26 -15.33
N SER A 76 29.06 -7.30 -14.00
CA SER A 76 28.80 -8.51 -13.21
C SER A 76 28.51 -8.19 -11.74
N GLY A 77 27.96 -9.18 -11.03
CA GLY A 77 27.74 -9.11 -9.58
C GLY A 77 26.43 -8.46 -9.18
N ASP A 78 26.16 -8.47 -7.87
CA ASP A 78 25.04 -7.79 -7.24
C ASP A 78 25.49 -6.39 -6.77
N ILE A 79 25.18 -5.37 -7.56
CA ILE A 79 25.64 -3.99 -7.33
C ILE A 79 24.51 -3.14 -6.74
N ALA A 80 24.80 -2.50 -5.60
CA ALA A 80 23.95 -1.47 -5.02
C ALA A 80 24.47 -0.08 -5.41
N MET A 81 23.60 0.77 -5.96
CA MET A 81 23.95 2.10 -6.46
C MET A 81 22.88 3.12 -6.12
N THR A 82 23.28 4.22 -5.50
CA THR A 82 22.46 5.43 -5.41
C THR A 82 22.78 6.34 -6.59
N LEU A 83 21.77 6.73 -7.37
CA LEU A 83 21.89 7.72 -8.44
C LEU A 83 21.31 9.05 -7.95
N GLU A 84 22.12 10.10 -7.99
CA GLU A 84 21.74 11.39 -7.40
C GLU A 84 22.06 12.56 -8.31
N ASN A 85 21.00 13.29 -8.71
CA ASN A 85 21.09 14.53 -9.48
C ASN A 85 21.90 14.40 -10.77
N VAL A 86 21.69 13.31 -11.52
CA VAL A 86 22.40 13.11 -12.80
C VAL A 86 21.59 13.59 -13.99
N ASN A 87 22.26 14.20 -14.97
CA ASN A 87 21.71 14.46 -16.30
C ASN A 87 22.61 13.82 -17.36
N MET A 88 22.19 12.66 -17.87
CA MET A 88 22.96 11.84 -18.79
C MET A 88 22.27 11.76 -20.15
N ALA A 89 23.05 11.82 -21.21
CA ALA A 89 22.62 11.63 -22.58
C ALA A 89 23.22 10.37 -23.18
N GLU A 90 22.69 9.98 -24.35
CA GLU A 90 23.24 8.91 -25.18
C GLU A 90 24.77 9.04 -25.33
N GLY A 91 25.47 7.97 -24.93
CA GLY A 91 26.91 7.87 -25.02
C GLY A 91 27.41 7.67 -26.46
N ALA A 92 28.71 7.84 -26.65
CA ALA A 92 29.35 7.64 -27.95
C ALA A 92 29.01 6.25 -28.53
N GLY A 93 28.70 6.19 -29.83
CA GLY A 93 28.36 4.92 -30.49
C GLY A 93 27.01 4.33 -30.07
N LYS A 94 26.04 5.16 -29.63
CA LYS A 94 24.72 4.73 -29.13
C LYS A 94 24.81 3.88 -27.86
N MET A 95 25.79 4.19 -27.01
CA MET A 95 25.88 3.55 -25.71
C MET A 95 24.77 4.09 -24.79
N PRO A 96 24.10 3.21 -24.02
CA PRO A 96 23.09 3.64 -23.08
C PRO A 96 23.75 4.40 -21.93
N PRO A 97 23.09 5.44 -21.37
CA PRO A 97 23.52 6.09 -20.13
C PRO A 97 23.86 5.08 -19.02
N ILE A 98 23.00 4.07 -18.82
CA ILE A 98 23.23 2.98 -17.88
C ILE A 98 23.07 1.63 -18.60
N ALA A 99 24.05 0.74 -18.50
CA ALA A 99 23.97 -0.65 -18.96
C ALA A 99 24.12 -1.61 -17.79
N VAL A 100 23.19 -2.56 -17.66
CA VAL A 100 23.33 -3.73 -16.80
C VAL A 100 23.57 -4.92 -17.72
N GLU A 101 24.76 -5.49 -17.73
CA GLU A 101 25.10 -6.59 -18.63
C GLU A 101 24.47 -7.91 -18.18
N SER A 102 24.41 -8.88 -19.10
CA SER A 102 23.88 -10.21 -18.78
C SER A 102 24.68 -10.86 -17.64
N GLY A 103 23.99 -11.37 -16.62
CA GLY A 103 24.60 -11.92 -15.40
C GLY A 103 24.87 -10.90 -14.30
N ALA A 104 24.57 -9.62 -14.51
CA ALA A 104 24.64 -8.59 -13.48
C ALA A 104 23.26 -8.25 -12.91
N HIS A 105 23.24 -7.88 -11.62
CA HIS A 105 22.04 -7.37 -10.95
C HIS A 105 22.33 -5.98 -10.38
N LEU A 106 21.54 -4.99 -10.77
CA LEU A 106 21.64 -3.62 -10.26
C LEU A 106 20.45 -3.30 -9.37
N THR A 107 20.72 -2.97 -8.11
CA THR A 107 19.77 -2.28 -7.23
C THR A 107 20.04 -0.79 -7.28
N LEU A 108 19.22 -0.06 -8.03
CA LEU A 108 19.28 1.38 -8.24
C LEU A 108 18.38 2.11 -7.24
N THR A 109 18.98 2.89 -6.34
CA THR A 109 18.27 3.78 -5.42
C THR A 109 18.26 5.19 -6.00
N LEU A 110 17.08 5.72 -6.30
CA LEU A 110 16.92 7.07 -6.82
C LEU A 110 16.94 8.08 -5.67
N ALA A 111 17.80 9.09 -5.79
CA ALA A 111 17.85 10.27 -4.94
C ALA A 111 17.84 11.53 -5.81
N GLY A 112 17.19 12.60 -5.34
CA GLY A 112 17.07 13.84 -6.12
C GLY A 112 16.39 13.62 -7.48
N GLU A 113 16.78 14.44 -8.46
CA GLU A 113 16.18 14.48 -9.81
C GLU A 113 17.16 13.91 -10.84
N ASN A 114 16.83 12.81 -11.49
CA ASN A 114 17.70 12.15 -12.46
C ASN A 114 17.07 12.16 -13.85
N THR A 115 17.83 12.54 -14.87
CA THR A 115 17.37 12.60 -16.27
C THR A 115 18.28 11.79 -17.16
N LEU A 116 17.69 10.86 -17.93
CA LEU A 116 18.39 10.03 -18.91
C LEU A 116 17.73 10.21 -20.29
N THR A 117 18.45 10.77 -21.25
CA THR A 117 17.90 11.09 -22.58
C THR A 117 18.66 10.38 -23.70
N THR A 118 17.95 9.67 -24.58
CA THR A 118 18.53 9.11 -25.81
C THR A 118 17.79 9.61 -27.05
N ALA A 119 18.55 9.87 -28.11
CA ALA A 119 18.02 10.51 -29.32
C ALA A 119 18.01 9.58 -30.54
N SER A 120 18.72 8.45 -30.48
CA SER A 120 18.76 7.50 -31.58
C SER A 120 17.42 6.79 -31.79
N ARG A 121 17.14 6.49 -33.06
CA ARG A 121 15.90 5.85 -33.54
C ARG A 121 16.17 4.49 -34.16
N GLY A 122 15.11 3.71 -34.33
CA GLY A 122 15.15 2.38 -34.95
C GLY A 122 15.53 1.26 -33.99
N VAL A 123 15.67 0.05 -34.53
CA VAL A 123 15.85 -1.20 -33.76
C VAL A 123 17.14 -1.26 -32.93
N SER A 124 18.18 -0.51 -33.33
CA SER A 124 19.47 -0.45 -32.61
C SER A 124 19.70 0.90 -31.96
N ALA A 125 18.62 1.57 -31.54
CA ALA A 125 18.69 2.78 -30.74
C ALA A 125 19.19 2.48 -29.31
N ALA A 126 19.78 3.49 -28.68
CA ALA A 126 20.23 3.41 -27.30
C ALA A 126 19.03 3.40 -26.34
N ASP A 127 19.10 2.50 -25.38
CA ASP A 127 18.20 2.49 -24.21
C ASP A 127 18.69 3.55 -23.21
N ALA A 128 17.82 4.08 -22.35
CA ALA A 128 18.28 4.92 -21.24
C ALA A 128 18.92 4.07 -20.13
N ILE A 129 18.23 2.99 -19.74
CA ILE A 129 18.76 1.91 -18.90
C ILE A 129 18.59 0.58 -19.63
N ARG A 130 19.71 -0.02 -20.06
CA ARG A 130 19.72 -1.31 -20.75
C ARG A 130 19.71 -2.48 -19.75
N VAL A 131 18.76 -3.40 -19.92
CA VAL A 131 18.56 -4.60 -19.09
C VAL A 131 18.27 -5.81 -20.00
N PRO A 132 19.29 -6.46 -20.59
CA PRO A 132 19.13 -7.61 -21.48
C PRO A 132 18.80 -8.90 -20.73
N GLU A 133 18.43 -9.94 -21.48
CA GLU A 133 18.18 -11.25 -20.92
C GLU A 133 19.36 -11.74 -20.05
N GLY A 134 19.04 -12.27 -18.87
CA GLY A 134 20.01 -12.64 -17.84
C GLY A 134 20.46 -11.51 -16.93
N ALA A 135 20.12 -10.25 -17.21
CA ALA A 135 20.31 -9.12 -16.28
C ALA A 135 19.08 -8.88 -15.40
N ARG A 136 19.28 -8.20 -14.27
CA ARG A 136 18.19 -7.74 -13.40
C ARG A 136 18.38 -6.30 -12.96
N LEU A 137 17.30 -5.55 -12.94
CA LEU A 137 17.24 -4.19 -12.41
C LEU A 137 16.15 -4.10 -11.35
N THR A 138 16.51 -3.63 -10.15
CA THR A 138 15.57 -3.22 -9.12
C THR A 138 15.71 -1.71 -8.90
N VAL A 139 14.65 -0.95 -9.11
CA VAL A 139 14.58 0.50 -8.86
C VAL A 139 13.81 0.76 -7.56
N LYS A 140 14.38 1.57 -6.67
CA LYS A 140 13.77 1.95 -5.38
C LYS A 140 14.18 3.38 -4.98
N GLY A 141 13.76 3.82 -3.80
CA GLY A 141 14.06 5.15 -3.26
C GLY A 141 12.90 6.11 -3.40
N GLU A 142 13.13 7.38 -3.07
CA GLU A 142 12.11 8.44 -3.12
C GLU A 142 12.40 9.48 -4.21
N GLY A 143 13.57 9.42 -4.85
CA GLY A 143 13.94 10.32 -5.93
C GLY A 143 13.19 10.04 -7.23
N LYS A 144 13.44 10.91 -8.22
CA LYS A 144 12.81 10.89 -9.53
C LYS A 144 13.79 10.44 -10.62
N LEU A 145 13.27 9.68 -11.58
CA LEU A 145 13.92 9.32 -12.84
C LEU A 145 13.02 9.74 -14.00
N THR A 146 13.51 10.66 -14.82
CA THR A 146 12.91 11.04 -16.09
C THR A 146 13.70 10.39 -17.23
N GLY A 147 13.08 9.47 -17.94
CA GLY A 147 13.63 8.80 -19.11
C GLY A 147 12.94 9.28 -20.38
N GLU A 148 13.69 9.82 -21.32
CA GLU A 148 13.18 10.23 -22.63
C GLU A 148 13.99 9.55 -23.74
N THR A 149 13.34 8.67 -24.49
CA THR A 149 14.00 7.92 -25.57
C THR A 149 13.20 8.01 -26.87
N GLN A 150 13.89 7.83 -28.01
CA GLN A 150 13.22 7.82 -29.31
C GLN A 150 12.97 6.38 -29.80
N GLY A 151 13.99 5.52 -29.89
CA GLY A 151 13.83 4.13 -30.34
C GLY A 151 14.03 3.06 -29.26
N GLY A 152 15.08 3.19 -28.44
CA GLY A 152 15.44 2.25 -27.38
C GLY A 152 14.54 2.43 -26.16
N ALA A 153 14.40 1.42 -25.32
CA ALA A 153 13.54 1.50 -24.14
C ALA A 153 14.08 2.53 -23.14
N CYS A 154 13.22 3.20 -22.36
CA CYS A 154 13.72 3.98 -21.23
C CYS A 154 14.29 3.04 -20.18
N ILE A 155 13.59 1.95 -19.88
CA ILE A 155 14.07 0.88 -19.02
C ILE A 155 13.80 -0.45 -19.72
N GLY A 156 14.83 -1.17 -20.14
CA GLY A 156 14.70 -2.46 -20.81
C GLY A 156 15.70 -2.66 -21.95
N VAL A 157 15.27 -3.06 -23.15
CA VAL A 157 16.19 -3.26 -24.28
C VAL A 157 15.60 -2.86 -25.63
N SER A 158 16.46 -2.43 -26.55
CA SER A 158 16.09 -2.12 -27.93
C SER A 158 16.01 -3.35 -28.83
N THR A 159 16.78 -4.40 -28.53
CA THR A 159 16.89 -5.65 -29.31
C THR A 159 16.86 -6.89 -28.43
N GLY A 160 16.23 -7.96 -28.92
CA GLY A 160 16.16 -9.24 -28.22
C GLY A 160 15.05 -9.25 -27.16
N LYS A 161 15.34 -9.80 -26.00
CA LYS A 161 14.42 -9.91 -24.86
C LYS A 161 15.01 -9.18 -23.64
N SER A 162 14.19 -8.42 -22.92
CA SER A 162 14.65 -7.79 -21.68
C SER A 162 14.85 -8.82 -20.58
N GLY A 163 15.75 -8.51 -19.65
CA GLY A 163 15.86 -9.19 -18.36
C GLY A 163 14.70 -8.81 -17.44
N THR A 164 14.90 -9.06 -16.15
CA THR A 164 13.89 -8.74 -15.12
C THR A 164 13.99 -7.28 -14.72
N ILE A 165 12.86 -6.57 -14.80
CA ILE A 165 12.72 -5.19 -14.34
C ILE A 165 11.79 -5.20 -13.13
N ARG A 166 12.23 -4.62 -12.02
CA ARG A 166 11.45 -4.50 -10.78
C ARG A 166 11.47 -3.06 -10.29
N ILE A 167 10.31 -2.47 -10.05
CA ILE A 167 10.14 -1.12 -9.52
C ILE A 167 9.46 -1.26 -8.15
N GLU A 168 10.18 -0.91 -7.09
CA GLU A 168 9.70 -0.95 -5.71
C GLU A 168 9.37 0.44 -5.15
N GLY A 169 9.89 1.50 -5.78
CA GLY A 169 9.71 2.88 -5.34
C GLY A 169 10.24 3.91 -6.35
N GLY A 170 10.15 5.17 -5.97
CA GLY A 170 10.58 6.33 -6.76
C GLY A 170 9.46 6.93 -7.60
N VAL A 171 9.76 8.07 -8.21
CA VAL A 171 8.93 8.69 -9.26
C VAL A 171 9.58 8.39 -10.61
N ILE A 172 8.93 7.57 -11.44
CA ILE A 172 9.45 7.17 -12.75
C ILE A 172 8.58 7.81 -13.83
N GLU A 173 9.16 8.67 -14.64
CA GLU A 173 8.52 9.27 -15.82
C GLU A 173 9.26 8.76 -17.06
N ALA A 174 8.70 7.78 -17.75
CA ALA A 174 9.31 7.12 -18.90
C ALA A 174 8.51 7.43 -20.17
N THR A 175 9.17 8.04 -21.15
CA THR A 175 8.56 8.38 -22.45
C THR A 175 9.39 7.81 -23.59
N ASN A 176 8.75 7.00 -24.43
CA ASN A 176 9.36 6.47 -25.65
C ASN A 176 8.51 6.77 -26.89
N ARG A 177 9.18 7.24 -27.96
CA ARG A 177 8.52 7.60 -29.20
C ARG A 177 8.19 6.42 -30.12
N ASP A 178 9.11 5.49 -30.31
CA ASP A 178 9.00 4.40 -31.31
C ASP A 178 8.97 3.00 -30.66
N GLY A 179 9.29 2.86 -29.37
CA GLY A 179 9.33 1.61 -28.61
C GLY A 179 8.45 1.64 -27.36
N ALA A 180 8.53 0.61 -26.50
CA ALA A 180 7.96 0.70 -25.16
C ALA A 180 8.81 1.57 -24.25
N ALA A 181 8.16 2.30 -23.34
CA ALA A 181 8.87 3.10 -22.36
C ALA A 181 9.56 2.20 -21.32
N ILE A 182 8.85 1.17 -20.85
CA ILE A 182 9.36 0.16 -19.92
C ILE A 182 9.16 -1.23 -20.54
N GLY A 183 10.24 -1.98 -20.76
CA GLY A 183 10.22 -3.33 -21.33
C GLY A 183 10.98 -3.43 -22.65
N GLY A 184 10.26 -3.80 -23.72
CA GLY A 184 10.81 -3.99 -25.06
C GLY A 184 10.74 -2.73 -25.91
N GLY A 185 11.89 -2.23 -26.35
CA GLY A 185 12.01 -1.22 -27.39
C GLY A 185 11.44 -1.69 -28.73
N TYR A 186 11.68 -0.94 -29.81
CA TYR A 186 10.89 -1.01 -31.05
C TYR A 186 10.51 -2.43 -31.57
N SER A 187 11.44 -3.39 -31.56
CA SER A 187 11.20 -4.79 -31.98
C SER A 187 11.55 -5.83 -30.90
N ALA A 188 11.66 -5.41 -29.65
CA ALA A 188 12.13 -6.27 -28.57
C ALA A 188 10.98 -6.80 -27.70
N VAL A 189 11.19 -8.01 -27.19
CA VAL A 189 10.26 -8.68 -26.28
C VAL A 189 10.51 -8.19 -24.86
N ALA A 190 9.44 -7.86 -24.14
CA ALA A 190 9.55 -7.61 -22.71
C ALA A 190 9.63 -8.95 -21.95
N GLY A 191 10.71 -9.11 -21.18
CA GLY A 191 10.77 -10.10 -20.11
C GLY A 191 9.89 -9.71 -18.92
N PRO A 192 10.11 -10.31 -17.74
CA PRO A 192 9.30 -10.04 -16.56
C PRO A 192 9.44 -8.59 -16.05
N ILE A 193 8.31 -7.91 -15.91
CA ILE A 193 8.19 -6.57 -15.32
C ILE A 193 7.34 -6.66 -14.04
N TYR A 194 7.90 -6.21 -12.94
CA TYR A 194 7.22 -6.13 -11.64
C TYR A 194 7.14 -4.68 -11.17
N ILE A 195 5.94 -4.18 -10.89
CA ILE A 195 5.73 -2.88 -10.24
C ILE A 195 5.07 -3.14 -8.89
N CYS A 196 5.85 -2.97 -7.82
CA CYS A 196 5.44 -3.25 -6.45
C CYS A 196 5.19 -1.98 -5.63
N GLY A 197 5.61 -0.82 -6.14
CA GLY A 197 5.49 0.47 -5.46
C GLY A 197 5.95 1.63 -6.34
N GLY A 198 5.96 2.83 -5.77
CA GLY A 198 6.33 4.07 -6.46
C GLY A 198 5.21 4.70 -7.28
N GLN A 199 5.53 5.81 -7.93
CA GLN A 199 4.69 6.49 -8.90
C GLN A 199 5.31 6.28 -10.30
N VAL A 200 4.64 5.51 -11.16
CA VAL A 200 5.15 5.17 -12.49
C VAL A 200 4.24 5.79 -13.54
N THR A 201 4.80 6.66 -14.37
CA THR A 201 4.14 7.27 -15.53
C THR A 201 4.87 6.81 -16.79
N ALA A 202 4.19 6.08 -17.66
CA ALA A 202 4.76 5.53 -18.90
C ALA A 202 3.97 5.98 -20.12
N HIS A 203 4.65 6.55 -21.10
CA HIS A 203 4.07 6.96 -22.38
C HIS A 203 4.74 6.25 -23.56
N GLY A 204 3.94 5.57 -24.38
CA GLY A 204 4.35 5.00 -25.66
C GLY A 204 3.64 5.69 -26.82
N TYR A 205 4.38 6.20 -27.81
CA TYR A 205 3.79 6.88 -28.97
C TYR A 205 3.76 6.06 -30.26
N GLY A 206 4.55 5.00 -30.33
CA GLY A 206 4.57 4.08 -31.46
C GLY A 206 3.40 3.10 -31.41
N ASN A 207 3.37 2.16 -32.35
CA ASN A 207 2.48 1.00 -32.29
C ASN A 207 2.98 -0.04 -31.27
N THR A 208 3.35 0.42 -30.08
CA THR A 208 4.07 -0.32 -29.02
C THR A 208 3.23 -0.36 -27.74
N ALA A 209 3.68 -1.15 -26.77
CA ALA A 209 3.17 -1.00 -25.42
C ALA A 209 3.75 0.28 -24.77
N ALA A 210 3.07 0.93 -23.83
CA ALA A 210 3.75 1.91 -22.94
C ALA A 210 4.58 1.16 -21.89
N ILE A 211 3.96 0.13 -21.28
CA ILE A 211 4.63 -0.86 -20.42
C ILE A 211 4.46 -2.24 -21.07
N GLY A 212 5.57 -2.85 -21.47
CA GLY A 212 5.62 -4.19 -22.05
C GLY A 212 6.35 -4.24 -23.39
N GLY A 213 5.78 -4.92 -24.38
CA GLY A 213 6.48 -5.31 -25.62
C GLY A 213 6.58 -4.20 -26.69
N GLY A 214 7.57 -4.35 -27.57
CA GLY A 214 7.74 -3.53 -28.77
C GLY A 214 6.61 -3.68 -29.80
N GLY A 215 6.63 -2.86 -30.84
CA GLY A 215 5.58 -2.77 -31.85
C GLY A 215 5.88 -3.47 -33.19
N LEU A 216 7.13 -3.86 -33.43
CA LEU A 216 7.52 -4.58 -34.64
C LEU A 216 7.69 -6.08 -34.37
N ASN A 217 7.52 -6.87 -35.43
CA ASN A 217 7.73 -8.32 -35.43
C ASN A 217 6.90 -9.08 -34.38
N LYS A 218 5.71 -8.58 -34.03
CA LYS A 218 4.84 -9.17 -33.01
C LYS A 218 5.57 -9.38 -31.68
N ALA A 219 6.38 -8.41 -31.28
CA ALA A 219 7.14 -8.51 -30.04
C ALA A 219 6.20 -8.60 -28.84
N GLY A 220 6.35 -9.68 -28.08
CA GLY A 220 5.47 -9.98 -26.97
C GLY A 220 5.89 -9.35 -25.64
N ALA A 221 5.09 -9.61 -24.62
CA ALA A 221 5.45 -9.38 -23.22
C ALA A 221 5.27 -10.68 -22.44
N GLU A 222 6.27 -11.14 -21.70
CA GLU A 222 6.20 -12.40 -20.96
C GLU A 222 5.28 -12.29 -19.74
N LEU A 223 5.59 -11.34 -18.85
CA LEU A 223 4.86 -11.10 -17.61
C LEU A 223 4.91 -9.62 -17.27
N ILE A 224 3.75 -9.06 -16.96
CA ILE A 224 3.62 -7.74 -16.34
C ILE A 224 2.79 -7.94 -15.08
N GLU A 225 3.40 -7.72 -13.93
CA GLU A 225 2.73 -7.84 -12.63
C GLU A 225 2.78 -6.52 -11.87
N ILE A 226 1.61 -6.00 -11.51
CA ILE A 226 1.44 -4.79 -10.71
C ILE A 226 0.81 -5.20 -9.39
N SER A 227 1.56 -5.08 -8.30
CA SER A 227 1.12 -5.44 -6.95
C SER A 227 1.01 -4.24 -6.01
N GLY A 228 1.46 -3.06 -6.43
CA GLY A 228 1.39 -1.83 -5.65
C GLY A 228 1.81 -0.59 -6.44
N GLY A 229 1.77 0.56 -5.77
CA GLY A 229 2.09 1.85 -6.36
C GLY A 229 0.93 2.51 -7.13
N THR A 230 1.23 3.68 -7.69
CA THR A 230 0.34 4.41 -8.60
C THR A 230 0.94 4.33 -10.00
N VAL A 231 0.28 3.60 -10.90
CA VAL A 231 0.76 3.33 -12.26
C VAL A 231 -0.17 4.02 -13.25
N TYR A 232 0.39 4.93 -14.04
CA TYR A 232 -0.26 5.54 -15.18
C TYR A 232 0.46 5.10 -16.46
N ALA A 233 -0.23 4.36 -17.32
CA ALA A 233 0.28 3.98 -18.62
C ALA A 233 -0.63 4.55 -19.70
N GLN A 234 -0.03 5.20 -20.69
CA GLN A 234 -0.76 5.73 -21.84
C GLN A 234 -0.08 5.38 -23.16
N ALA A 235 -0.87 4.80 -24.06
CA ALA A 235 -0.45 4.51 -25.41
C ALA A 235 -1.16 5.42 -26.41
N HIS A 236 -0.38 6.08 -27.28
CA HIS A 236 -0.88 7.08 -28.22
C HIS A 236 -0.95 6.57 -29.67
N GLY A 237 -0.30 5.44 -29.98
CA GLY A 237 -0.30 4.87 -31.33
C GLY A 237 -1.60 4.18 -31.72
N GLY A 238 -1.81 3.97 -33.03
CA GLY A 238 -3.00 3.31 -33.59
C GLY A 238 -3.14 1.85 -33.18
N ALA A 239 -2.04 1.09 -33.28
CA ALA A 239 -1.97 -0.33 -32.93
C ALA A 239 -1.18 -0.55 -31.62
N SER A 240 -1.40 0.33 -30.64
CA SER A 240 -0.62 0.39 -29.40
C SER A 240 -1.37 -0.24 -28.22
N THR A 241 -0.66 -0.47 -27.10
CA THR A 241 -1.29 -0.91 -25.86
C THR A 241 -0.76 -0.13 -24.67
N ALA A 242 -1.58 0.29 -23.71
CA ALA A 242 -1.01 0.94 -22.52
C ALA A 242 -0.18 -0.06 -21.69
N ILE A 243 -0.75 -1.23 -21.39
CA ILE A 243 -0.08 -2.31 -20.66
C ILE A 243 -0.21 -3.63 -21.42
N GLY A 244 0.88 -4.22 -21.88
CA GLY A 244 0.85 -5.51 -22.58
C GLY A 244 1.85 -5.61 -23.72
N ALA A 245 1.43 -6.15 -24.85
CA ALA A 245 2.25 -6.25 -26.06
C ALA A 245 1.87 -5.15 -27.06
N GLY A 246 2.84 -4.73 -27.88
CA GLY A 246 2.58 -3.83 -29.01
C GLY A 246 1.80 -4.52 -30.13
N ALA A 247 1.87 -3.96 -31.34
CA ALA A 247 1.09 -4.44 -32.48
C ALA A 247 1.19 -5.96 -32.72
N SER A 248 0.05 -6.63 -32.50
CA SER A 248 -0.20 -8.04 -32.79
C SER A 248 0.72 -9.02 -32.06
N GLY A 249 1.39 -8.57 -30.99
CA GLY A 249 2.28 -9.40 -30.17
C GLY A 249 1.50 -10.19 -29.11
N PRO A 250 1.93 -11.41 -28.75
CA PRO A 250 1.33 -12.14 -27.64
C PRO A 250 1.70 -11.47 -26.32
N PHE A 251 0.78 -11.44 -25.35
CA PHE A 251 1.09 -11.07 -23.97
C PHE A 251 0.91 -12.31 -23.09
N GLY A 252 1.95 -12.78 -22.41
CA GLY A 252 1.87 -13.99 -21.59
C GLY A 252 0.87 -13.79 -20.45
N THR A 253 1.22 -13.01 -19.44
CA THR A 253 0.30 -12.67 -18.35
C THR A 253 0.40 -11.21 -17.96
N ILE A 254 -0.74 -10.55 -17.87
CA ILE A 254 -0.89 -9.26 -17.21
C ILE A 254 -1.65 -9.50 -15.91
N ARG A 255 -1.01 -9.27 -14.78
CA ARG A 255 -1.56 -9.53 -13.45
C ARG A 255 -1.59 -8.24 -12.64
N ILE A 256 -2.75 -7.90 -12.10
CA ILE A 256 -2.92 -6.80 -11.15
C ILE A 256 -3.40 -7.41 -9.85
N THR A 257 -2.56 -7.36 -8.80
CA THR A 257 -2.90 -7.86 -7.46
C THR A 257 -3.11 -6.73 -6.45
N GLY A 258 -2.74 -5.50 -6.80
CA GLY A 258 -2.85 -4.33 -5.94
C GLY A 258 -2.44 -3.04 -6.65
N GLY A 259 -2.44 -1.94 -5.91
CA GLY A 259 -2.10 -0.61 -6.43
C GLY A 259 -3.26 0.12 -7.11
N GLN A 260 -2.98 1.32 -7.59
CA GLN A 260 -3.88 2.13 -8.41
C GLN A 260 -3.33 2.18 -9.84
N VAL A 261 -4.01 1.52 -10.77
CA VAL A 261 -3.57 1.37 -12.16
C VAL A 261 -4.52 2.13 -13.07
N THR A 262 -3.98 3.03 -13.88
CA THR A 262 -4.69 3.73 -14.95
C THR A 262 -4.06 3.37 -16.29
N ALA A 263 -4.82 2.71 -17.15
CA ALA A 263 -4.39 2.28 -18.47
C ALA A 263 -5.24 2.98 -19.54
N VAL A 264 -4.61 3.82 -20.36
CA VAL A 264 -5.29 4.65 -21.35
C VAL A 264 -4.76 4.36 -22.74
N ALA A 265 -5.65 4.03 -23.66
CA ALA A 265 -5.36 4.02 -25.09
C ALA A 265 -5.98 5.24 -25.78
N GLY A 266 -5.19 5.91 -26.62
CA GLY A 266 -5.72 6.91 -27.55
C GLY A 266 -6.51 6.26 -28.68
N TYR A 267 -5.93 5.23 -29.31
CA TYR A 267 -6.52 4.53 -30.45
C TYR A 267 -6.43 2.99 -30.37
N GLY A 268 -5.47 2.46 -29.60
CA GLY A 268 -5.29 1.03 -29.40
C GLY A 268 -6.02 0.47 -28.18
N ASN A 269 -5.36 -0.43 -27.44
CA ASN A 269 -5.95 -1.13 -26.30
C ASN A 269 -5.41 -0.63 -24.97
N ALA A 270 -6.27 -0.50 -23.96
CA ALA A 270 -5.81 -0.14 -22.62
C ALA A 270 -4.89 -1.25 -22.07
N MET A 271 -5.29 -2.51 -22.24
CA MET A 271 -4.51 -3.66 -21.80
C MET A 271 -4.58 -4.80 -22.83
N GLY A 272 -3.53 -5.63 -22.90
CA GLY A 272 -3.51 -6.82 -23.75
C GLY A 272 -2.58 -6.67 -24.96
N SER A 273 -3.08 -6.88 -26.19
CA SER A 273 -2.30 -6.83 -27.42
C SER A 273 -2.80 -5.74 -28.36
N GLY A 274 -1.91 -4.97 -28.98
CA GLY A 274 -2.28 -3.95 -29.95
C GLY A 274 -2.81 -4.59 -31.24
N MET A 275 -3.71 -3.91 -31.96
CA MET A 275 -4.32 -4.47 -33.17
C MET A 275 -3.80 -3.78 -34.43
N TYR A 276 -3.14 -4.53 -35.32
CA TYR A 276 -2.68 -4.02 -36.62
C TYR A 276 -3.48 -4.56 -37.80
N SER A 277 -3.99 -5.80 -37.71
CA SER A 277 -4.86 -6.45 -38.69
C SER A 277 -6.13 -6.98 -38.04
N GLU A 278 -7.24 -7.01 -38.80
CA GLU A 278 -8.51 -7.61 -38.38
C GLU A 278 -8.45 -9.14 -38.20
N THR A 279 -7.39 -9.78 -38.67
CA THR A 279 -7.15 -11.21 -38.48
C THR A 279 -6.30 -11.52 -37.25
N ASP A 280 -5.79 -10.51 -36.55
CA ASP A 280 -4.95 -10.73 -35.38
C ASP A 280 -5.79 -11.18 -34.19
N THR A 281 -5.29 -12.20 -33.49
CA THR A 281 -5.90 -12.72 -32.27
C THR A 281 -5.04 -12.33 -31.08
N ALA A 282 -5.66 -11.80 -30.03
CA ALA A 282 -5.00 -11.57 -28.76
C ALA A 282 -4.79 -12.90 -28.03
N GLU A 283 -3.54 -13.29 -27.84
CA GLU A 283 -3.14 -14.48 -27.08
C GLU A 283 -2.52 -14.04 -25.77
N GLY A 284 -3.20 -14.36 -24.66
CA GLY A 284 -2.71 -13.99 -23.34
C GLY A 284 -3.72 -14.09 -22.22
N LYS A 285 -3.21 -14.00 -21.00
CA LYS A 285 -4.02 -14.02 -19.77
C LYS A 285 -4.03 -12.68 -19.07
N ILE A 286 -5.20 -12.26 -18.62
CA ILE A 286 -5.38 -11.11 -17.74
C ILE A 286 -5.98 -11.58 -16.42
N GLU A 287 -5.28 -11.26 -15.33
CA GLU A 287 -5.68 -11.62 -13.97
C GLU A 287 -5.83 -10.35 -13.14
N LEU A 288 -7.06 -9.99 -12.82
CA LEU A 288 -7.42 -8.81 -12.03
C LEU A 288 -7.83 -9.28 -10.62
N LEU A 289 -6.86 -9.34 -9.73
CA LEU A 289 -6.93 -10.00 -8.43
C LEU A 289 -6.98 -9.04 -7.23
N GLY A 290 -6.92 -7.73 -7.48
CA GLY A 290 -6.94 -6.72 -6.44
C GLY A 290 -6.64 -5.32 -6.95
N GLY A 291 -6.64 -4.35 -6.04
CA GLY A 291 -6.38 -2.95 -6.33
C GLY A 291 -7.50 -2.26 -7.10
N THR A 292 -7.19 -1.04 -7.54
CA THR A 292 -8.08 -0.24 -8.40
C THR A 292 -7.53 -0.20 -9.82
N LEU A 293 -8.37 -0.51 -10.79
CA LEU A 293 -8.08 -0.41 -12.21
C LEU A 293 -8.98 0.64 -12.86
N THR A 294 -8.41 1.57 -13.61
CA THR A 294 -9.14 2.46 -14.52
C THR A 294 -8.68 2.20 -15.94
N THR A 295 -9.61 1.86 -16.83
CA THR A 295 -9.31 1.66 -18.26
C THR A 295 -10.05 2.67 -19.12
N LYS A 296 -9.36 3.17 -20.14
CA LYS A 296 -9.96 3.90 -21.26
C LYS A 296 -9.52 3.23 -22.54
N GLY A 297 -10.42 2.48 -23.16
CA GLY A 297 -10.13 1.63 -24.31
C GLY A 297 -10.26 0.13 -23.98
N THR A 298 -10.08 -0.70 -25.01
CA THR A 298 -10.32 -2.15 -24.96
C THR A 298 -9.35 -2.87 -24.03
N VAL A 299 -9.81 -3.94 -23.39
CA VAL A 299 -8.98 -4.86 -22.60
C VAL A 299 -8.90 -6.22 -23.31
N GLY A 300 -7.69 -6.73 -23.49
CA GLY A 300 -7.37 -7.96 -24.23
C GLY A 300 -7.03 -7.71 -25.70
N GLY A 301 -8.05 -7.48 -26.53
CA GLY A 301 -7.93 -7.29 -27.97
C GLY A 301 -9.07 -7.95 -28.74
N MET A 302 -8.96 -8.06 -30.07
CA MET A 302 -10.00 -8.68 -30.90
C MET A 302 -10.20 -10.16 -30.56
N ASN A 303 -11.46 -10.61 -30.53
CA ASN A 303 -11.86 -11.99 -30.27
C ASN A 303 -11.38 -12.55 -28.91
N TRP A 304 -11.07 -11.66 -27.97
CA TRP A 304 -10.69 -11.97 -26.59
C TRP A 304 -11.84 -11.62 -25.63
N PRO A 305 -11.97 -12.29 -24.48
CA PRO A 305 -11.21 -13.43 -23.97
C PRO A 305 -11.54 -14.76 -24.65
N ALA A 306 -10.50 -15.58 -24.85
CA ALA A 306 -10.67 -17.04 -24.99
C ALA A 306 -11.10 -17.64 -23.64
N ALA A 307 -11.59 -18.89 -23.63
CA ALA A 307 -11.90 -19.59 -22.39
C ALA A 307 -10.69 -19.55 -21.42
N ASP A 308 -10.95 -19.27 -20.14
CA ASP A 308 -9.97 -19.23 -19.05
C ASP A 308 -8.82 -18.21 -19.21
N SER A 309 -8.99 -17.22 -20.10
CA SER A 309 -7.99 -16.16 -20.32
C SER A 309 -8.22 -14.88 -19.51
N LEU A 310 -9.38 -14.73 -18.88
CA LEU A 310 -9.72 -13.61 -18.00
C LEU A 310 -10.16 -14.12 -16.63
N THR A 311 -9.41 -13.71 -15.60
CA THR A 311 -9.74 -13.95 -14.19
C THR A 311 -10.01 -12.62 -13.51
N ILE A 312 -11.15 -12.52 -12.83
CA ILE A 312 -11.53 -11.34 -12.03
C ILE A 312 -11.86 -11.82 -10.63
N ASN A 313 -11.04 -11.42 -9.66
CA ASN A 313 -11.19 -11.81 -8.27
C ASN A 313 -10.63 -10.77 -7.29
N GLY A 314 -11.37 -9.70 -7.03
CA GLY A 314 -11.04 -8.71 -5.99
C GLY A 314 -10.70 -7.30 -6.49
N VAL A 315 -10.79 -7.05 -7.81
CA VAL A 315 -10.51 -5.72 -8.39
C VAL A 315 -11.71 -4.77 -8.24
N VAL A 316 -11.41 -3.49 -8.03
CA VAL A 316 -12.35 -2.38 -8.28
C VAL A 316 -12.01 -1.78 -9.63
N TRP A 317 -12.87 -2.00 -10.64
CA TRP A 317 -12.60 -1.64 -12.03
C TRP A 317 -13.53 -0.53 -12.51
N TYR A 318 -12.97 0.63 -12.85
CA TYR A 318 -13.61 1.72 -13.56
C TYR A 318 -13.35 1.60 -15.06
N GLY A 319 -14.41 1.50 -15.87
CA GLY A 319 -14.30 1.35 -17.32
C GLY A 319 -15.52 1.86 -18.07
N ASP A 320 -15.54 1.62 -19.37
CA ASP A 320 -16.68 1.93 -20.25
C ASP A 320 -17.60 0.71 -20.46
N ALA A 321 -18.60 0.86 -21.33
CA ALA A 321 -19.53 -0.22 -21.66
C ALA A 321 -18.85 -1.44 -22.30
N GLY A 322 -17.82 -1.24 -23.12
CA GLY A 322 -17.06 -2.35 -23.72
C GLY A 322 -16.21 -3.09 -22.69
N ASN A 323 -15.69 -2.37 -21.69
CA ASN A 323 -15.07 -2.98 -20.52
C ASN A 323 -16.08 -3.77 -19.67
N ALA A 324 -17.32 -3.29 -19.53
CA ALA A 324 -18.39 -4.03 -18.85
C ALA A 324 -18.73 -5.35 -19.57
N GLU A 325 -18.82 -5.32 -20.90
CA GLU A 325 -18.98 -6.54 -21.71
C GLU A 325 -17.81 -7.50 -21.51
N THR A 326 -16.58 -6.99 -21.47
CA THR A 326 -15.39 -7.79 -21.19
C THR A 326 -15.45 -8.41 -19.80
N PHE A 327 -15.82 -7.64 -18.77
CA PHE A 327 -16.01 -8.12 -17.41
C PHE A 327 -17.00 -9.28 -17.35
N SER A 328 -18.13 -9.17 -18.06
CA SER A 328 -19.19 -10.19 -18.09
C SER A 328 -18.79 -11.53 -18.72
N LYS A 329 -17.70 -11.55 -19.50
CA LYS A 329 -17.15 -12.76 -20.12
C LYS A 329 -16.24 -13.55 -19.16
N ALA A 330 -15.83 -12.98 -18.04
CA ALA A 330 -15.10 -13.70 -17.00
C ALA A 330 -15.98 -14.81 -16.41
N GLN A 331 -15.40 -15.96 -16.08
CA GLN A 331 -16.14 -17.03 -15.41
C GLN A 331 -16.29 -16.70 -13.92
N ASN A 332 -17.54 -16.58 -13.47
CA ASN A 332 -17.90 -16.33 -12.05
C ASN A 332 -17.09 -15.19 -11.41
N PRO A 333 -17.10 -13.98 -12.00
CA PRO A 333 -16.27 -12.89 -11.53
C PRO A 333 -16.65 -12.48 -10.10
N THR A 334 -15.64 -12.25 -9.27
CA THR A 334 -15.79 -11.59 -7.97
C THR A 334 -15.08 -10.24 -8.05
N GLY A 335 -15.83 -9.15 -7.95
CA GLY A 335 -15.28 -7.83 -8.26
C GLY A 335 -16.31 -6.72 -8.14
N LEU A 336 -15.82 -5.50 -8.33
CA LEU A 336 -16.61 -4.29 -8.46
C LEU A 336 -16.37 -3.69 -9.83
N PHE A 337 -17.43 -3.37 -10.56
CA PHE A 337 -17.31 -2.68 -11.84
C PHE A 337 -18.09 -1.37 -11.81
N PHE A 338 -17.46 -0.28 -12.23
CA PHE A 338 -18.06 1.03 -12.40
C PHE A 338 -18.09 1.43 -13.87
N ASN A 339 -19.27 1.76 -14.37
CA ASN A 339 -19.49 2.43 -15.65
C ASN A 339 -19.96 3.86 -15.37
N GLY A 340 -19.04 4.82 -15.45
CA GLY A 340 -19.29 6.18 -14.96
C GLY A 340 -19.60 6.19 -13.46
N GLN A 341 -20.76 6.74 -13.08
CA GLN A 341 -21.19 6.87 -11.68
C GLN A 341 -21.89 5.62 -11.14
N ALA A 342 -22.24 4.65 -12.00
CA ALA A 342 -22.95 3.44 -11.59
C ALA A 342 -21.96 2.29 -11.35
N GLY A 343 -21.91 1.81 -10.10
CA GLY A 343 -21.14 0.67 -9.65
C GLY A 343 -22.02 -0.56 -9.40
N THR A 344 -21.48 -1.76 -9.62
CA THR A 344 -22.16 -3.02 -9.30
C THR A 344 -21.20 -4.01 -8.68
N VAL A 345 -21.62 -4.64 -7.57
CA VAL A 345 -20.91 -5.76 -6.93
C VAL A 345 -21.22 -7.07 -7.64
N TYR A 346 -20.19 -7.83 -7.97
CA TYR A 346 -20.30 -9.16 -8.56
C TYR A 346 -19.76 -10.22 -7.60
N GLY A 347 -20.54 -11.29 -7.42
CA GLY A 347 -20.18 -12.43 -6.59
C GLY A 347 -19.90 -12.04 -5.13
N GLN A 348 -18.94 -12.72 -4.53
CA GLN A 348 -18.45 -12.49 -3.17
C GLN A 348 -17.22 -11.58 -3.21
N MET A 349 -17.44 -10.28 -3.30
CA MET A 349 -16.36 -9.29 -3.38
C MET A 349 -15.75 -9.07 -2.00
N LYS A 350 -14.44 -9.33 -1.89
CA LYS A 350 -13.62 -8.92 -0.75
C LYS A 350 -12.78 -7.73 -1.15
N LEU A 351 -12.84 -6.65 -0.38
CA LEU A 351 -11.96 -5.51 -0.63
C LEU A 351 -10.50 -5.92 -0.49
N THR A 352 -9.67 -5.31 -1.34
CA THR A 352 -8.20 -5.45 -1.36
C THR A 352 -7.50 -4.11 -1.07
N GLY A 353 -8.30 -3.08 -0.77
CA GLY A 353 -7.91 -1.72 -0.42
C GLY A 353 -9.14 -0.96 0.06
N ASP A 354 -8.92 0.16 0.74
CA ASP A 354 -10.02 1.02 1.18
C ASP A 354 -10.81 1.53 -0.04
N LEU A 355 -12.13 1.62 0.10
CA LEU A 355 -13.05 2.02 -0.96
C LEU A 355 -13.91 3.18 -0.49
N THR A 356 -13.95 4.25 -1.28
CA THR A 356 -14.91 5.34 -1.09
C THR A 356 -15.89 5.35 -2.24
N ILE A 357 -17.18 5.34 -1.93
CA ILE A 357 -18.27 5.59 -2.89
C ILE A 357 -18.60 7.07 -2.80
N GLU A 358 -18.29 7.81 -3.86
CA GLU A 358 -18.42 9.27 -3.91
C GLU A 358 -19.88 9.72 -3.97
N LYS A 359 -20.16 10.99 -3.61
CA LYS A 359 -21.53 11.53 -3.45
C LYS A 359 -22.42 11.36 -4.69
N ASP A 360 -21.83 11.40 -5.87
CA ASP A 360 -22.52 11.27 -7.15
C ASP A 360 -22.55 9.83 -7.67
N GLN A 361 -22.00 8.87 -6.93
CA GLN A 361 -21.98 7.47 -7.29
C GLN A 361 -23.13 6.69 -6.64
N THR A 362 -23.57 5.67 -7.36
CA THR A 362 -24.47 4.65 -6.82
C THR A 362 -23.75 3.31 -6.88
N LEU A 363 -23.73 2.59 -5.77
CA LEU A 363 -23.26 1.21 -5.71
C LEU A 363 -24.45 0.26 -5.52
N THR A 364 -24.70 -0.57 -6.52
CA THR A 364 -25.72 -1.61 -6.45
C THR A 364 -25.11 -2.92 -5.95
N LEU A 365 -25.74 -3.54 -4.96
CA LEU A 365 -25.52 -4.90 -4.49
C LEU A 365 -26.68 -5.79 -4.96
N PRO A 366 -26.57 -6.45 -6.13
CA PRO A 366 -27.62 -7.35 -6.62
C PRO A 366 -27.90 -8.49 -5.64
N GLN A 367 -29.10 -9.06 -5.69
CA GLN A 367 -29.46 -10.24 -4.91
C GLN A 367 -28.43 -11.37 -5.13
N GLY A 368 -27.94 -11.95 -4.03
CA GLY A 368 -26.92 -13.01 -4.05
C GLY A 368 -25.47 -12.54 -4.17
N SER A 369 -25.23 -11.24 -4.40
CA SER A 369 -23.90 -10.64 -4.24
C SER A 369 -23.58 -10.37 -2.77
N GLN A 370 -22.28 -10.24 -2.46
CA GLN A 370 -21.81 -9.83 -1.15
C GLN A 370 -20.60 -8.91 -1.29
N LEU A 371 -20.56 -7.84 -0.50
CA LEU A 371 -19.40 -6.96 -0.31
C LEU A 371 -18.84 -7.12 1.10
N ILE A 372 -17.55 -7.41 1.22
CA ILE A 372 -16.86 -7.71 2.49
C ILE A 372 -15.65 -6.80 2.63
N GLU A 373 -15.56 -6.08 3.76
CA GLU A 373 -14.46 -5.16 4.07
C GLU A 373 -13.09 -5.84 4.17
N ASN A 374 -13.01 -7.06 4.72
CA ASN A 374 -11.80 -7.90 4.65
C ASN A 374 -10.52 -7.18 5.17
N GLY A 375 -10.64 -6.41 6.24
CA GLY A 375 -9.56 -5.60 6.81
C GLY A 375 -9.42 -4.19 6.22
N HIS A 376 -10.27 -3.83 5.26
CA HIS A 376 -10.27 -2.53 4.57
C HIS A 376 -11.56 -1.75 4.83
N LYS A 377 -11.50 -0.43 4.70
CA LYS A 377 -12.61 0.45 5.04
C LYS A 377 -13.46 0.78 3.81
N LEU A 378 -14.75 0.49 3.86
CA LEU A 378 -15.77 1.07 2.99
C LEU A 378 -16.26 2.38 3.61
N SER A 379 -16.15 3.47 2.85
CA SER A 379 -16.84 4.73 3.14
C SER A 379 -17.85 4.99 2.02
N CYS A 380 -19.08 5.33 2.36
CA CYS A 380 -20.12 5.63 1.39
C CYS A 380 -20.64 7.04 1.62
N LEU A 381 -20.34 7.93 0.70
CA LEU A 381 -20.89 9.29 0.62
C LEU A 381 -22.04 9.35 -0.41
N GLY A 382 -22.02 8.47 -1.39
CA GLY A 382 -23.09 8.28 -2.38
C GLY A 382 -24.15 7.30 -1.91
N LYS A 383 -24.87 6.73 -2.87
CA LYS A 383 -25.99 5.83 -2.62
C LYS A 383 -25.53 4.37 -2.62
N LEU A 384 -25.99 3.59 -1.64
CA LEU A 384 -25.92 2.14 -1.67
C LEU A 384 -27.33 1.59 -1.91
N GLU A 385 -27.49 0.55 -2.73
CA GLU A 385 -28.81 -0.03 -3.03
C GLU A 385 -28.76 -1.53 -3.37
N GLY A 386 -29.92 -2.15 -3.42
CA GLY A 386 -30.08 -3.58 -3.74
C GLY A 386 -30.18 -4.49 -2.52
N ASP A 387 -30.43 -5.78 -2.80
CA ASP A 387 -30.74 -6.80 -1.80
C ASP A 387 -29.56 -7.74 -1.49
N GLY A 388 -28.36 -7.42 -1.99
CA GLY A 388 -27.14 -8.15 -1.68
C GLY A 388 -26.64 -7.88 -0.26
N ALA A 389 -25.75 -8.74 0.22
CA ALA A 389 -25.26 -8.66 1.60
C ALA A 389 -24.07 -7.70 1.74
N LEU A 390 -24.10 -6.86 2.77
CA LEU A 390 -22.97 -6.02 3.17
C LEU A 390 -22.37 -6.56 4.47
N GLN A 391 -21.06 -6.78 4.49
CA GLN A 391 -20.31 -7.17 5.67
C GLN A 391 -19.21 -6.14 5.93
N LEU A 392 -19.48 -5.28 6.91
CA LEU A 392 -18.50 -4.34 7.45
C LEU A 392 -17.69 -5.03 8.56
N ASP A 393 -16.44 -4.63 8.71
CA ASP A 393 -15.62 -4.97 9.86
C ASP A 393 -16.09 -4.14 11.08
N THR A 394 -15.22 -3.95 12.08
CA THR A 394 -15.61 -3.20 13.29
C THR A 394 -16.01 -1.77 12.93
N LEU A 395 -17.29 -1.46 13.10
CA LEU A 395 -17.89 -0.15 12.92
C LEU A 395 -18.19 0.45 14.28
N THR A 396 -17.70 1.67 14.53
CA THR A 396 -17.87 2.33 15.82
C THR A 396 -18.97 3.39 15.75
N LEU A 397 -19.91 3.35 16.71
CA LEU A 397 -20.89 4.39 16.96
C LEU A 397 -20.60 5.05 18.32
N ARG A 398 -20.22 6.32 18.30
CA ARG A 398 -20.00 7.12 19.52
C ARG A 398 -21.24 7.95 19.82
N LEU A 399 -21.61 8.03 21.09
CA LEU A 399 -22.71 8.86 21.57
C LEU A 399 -22.19 9.90 22.55
N SER A 400 -22.63 11.14 22.38
CA SER A 400 -22.42 12.23 23.33
C SER A 400 -23.74 12.89 23.68
N ALA A 401 -23.82 13.43 24.90
CA ALA A 401 -24.96 14.20 25.37
C ALA A 401 -24.45 15.51 25.96
N LYS A 402 -25.11 16.61 25.60
CA LYS A 402 -24.84 17.95 26.14
C LYS A 402 -26.11 18.51 26.74
N ALA A 403 -26.03 18.96 27.99
CA ALA A 403 -27.14 19.56 28.72
C ALA A 403 -26.63 20.69 29.62
N ASN A 404 -27.55 21.43 30.23
CA ASN A 404 -27.22 22.41 31.25
C ASN A 404 -26.69 21.72 32.52
N GLU A 405 -25.77 22.37 33.22
CA GLU A 405 -25.27 21.92 34.52
C GLU A 405 -25.58 22.98 35.60
N PRO A 406 -26.31 22.63 36.68
CA PRO A 406 -26.98 21.36 36.93
C PRO A 406 -28.21 21.16 36.04
N LEU A 407 -28.53 19.91 35.72
CA LEU A 407 -29.70 19.54 34.93
C LEU A 407 -31.00 19.88 35.69
N LYS A 408 -31.98 20.47 35.01
CA LYS A 408 -33.29 20.85 35.55
C LYS A 408 -34.44 20.25 34.75
N ALA A 409 -35.60 20.12 35.38
CA ALA A 409 -36.84 19.80 34.68
C ALA A 409 -37.16 20.91 33.66
N GLY A 410 -37.48 20.52 32.42
CA GLY A 410 -37.65 21.43 31.30
C GLY A 410 -36.37 21.68 30.47
N ASP A 411 -35.20 21.23 30.93
CA ASP A 411 -33.99 21.30 30.12
C ASP A 411 -34.05 20.33 28.93
N THR A 412 -33.41 20.73 27.84
CA THR A 412 -33.22 19.88 26.67
C THR A 412 -31.80 19.32 26.66
N VAL A 413 -31.69 18.01 26.52
CA VAL A 413 -30.43 17.30 26.28
C VAL A 413 -30.24 17.21 24.77
N ALA A 414 -29.16 17.79 24.25
CA ALA A 414 -28.72 17.58 22.87
C ALA A 414 -27.92 16.28 22.80
N LEU A 415 -28.33 15.37 21.93
CA LEU A 415 -27.67 14.09 21.69
C LEU A 415 -27.02 14.13 20.31
N THR A 416 -25.75 13.74 20.24
CA THR A 416 -25.03 13.61 18.96
C THR A 416 -24.44 12.21 18.89
N ALA A 417 -24.84 11.47 17.86
CA ALA A 417 -24.24 10.19 17.50
C ALA A 417 -23.26 10.39 16.33
N THR A 418 -22.12 9.70 16.35
CA THR A 418 -21.06 9.85 15.34
C THR A 418 -20.50 8.49 14.95
N LEU A 419 -20.53 8.18 13.66
CA LEU A 419 -19.87 7.03 13.07
C LEU A 419 -18.39 7.29 12.85
N ASP A 420 -17.53 6.26 12.92
CA ASP A 420 -16.10 6.38 12.60
C ASP A 420 -15.80 6.50 11.09
N ARG A 421 -16.84 6.47 10.25
CA ARG A 421 -16.75 6.50 8.80
C ARG A 421 -18.05 6.99 8.17
N ALA A 422 -17.93 7.53 6.96
CA ALA A 422 -19.08 7.99 6.19
C ALA A 422 -19.91 6.78 5.72
N LEU A 423 -21.20 6.78 6.05
CA LEU A 423 -22.22 5.84 5.56
C LEU A 423 -23.51 6.65 5.32
N ALA A 424 -23.63 7.24 4.14
CA ALA A 424 -24.81 8.01 3.74
C ALA A 424 -26.06 7.13 3.84
N ASP A 425 -27.21 7.71 4.18
CA ASP A 425 -28.47 6.99 4.42
C ASP A 425 -28.47 6.04 5.63
N ALA A 426 -27.41 5.99 6.46
CA ALA A 426 -27.47 5.31 7.75
C ALA A 426 -28.49 5.98 8.67
N GLU A 427 -29.33 5.17 9.31
CA GLU A 427 -30.35 5.65 10.25
C GLU A 427 -29.94 5.36 11.69
N ILE A 428 -30.06 6.36 12.56
CA ILE A 428 -29.75 6.28 13.98
C ILE A 428 -31.05 6.40 14.81
N GLN A 429 -31.40 5.34 15.53
CA GLN A 429 -32.42 5.38 16.56
C GLN A 429 -31.80 5.72 17.91
N PHE A 430 -32.09 6.93 18.41
CA PHE A 430 -31.75 7.32 19.78
C PHE A 430 -32.71 6.69 20.78
N MET A 431 -32.19 6.31 21.94
CA MET A 431 -32.94 5.65 23.00
C MET A 431 -32.66 6.31 24.34
N VAL A 432 -33.65 6.31 25.23
CA VAL A 432 -33.52 6.71 26.63
C VAL A 432 -34.14 5.63 27.51
N ASN A 433 -33.38 5.14 28.49
CA ASN A 433 -33.82 4.07 29.40
C ASN A 433 -34.40 2.84 28.66
N GLY A 434 -33.86 2.53 27.47
CA GLY A 434 -34.31 1.43 26.63
C GLY A 434 -35.54 1.71 25.75
N GLN A 435 -36.08 2.93 25.77
CA GLN A 435 -37.22 3.35 24.93
C GLN A 435 -36.78 4.30 23.79
N ALA A 436 -37.42 4.20 22.64
CA ALA A 436 -37.12 5.03 21.47
C ALA A 436 -37.45 6.51 21.69
N ILE A 437 -36.52 7.39 21.32
CA ILE A 437 -36.71 8.82 21.24
C ILE A 437 -37.10 9.15 19.80
N GLY A 438 -38.40 9.36 19.56
CA GLY A 438 -38.91 9.65 18.22
C GLY A 438 -38.65 8.52 17.22
N THR A 439 -38.64 8.87 15.93
CA THR A 439 -38.29 7.97 14.82
C THR A 439 -36.78 7.93 14.60
N PRO A 440 -36.24 6.92 13.89
CA PRO A 440 -34.86 6.93 13.44
C PRO A 440 -34.51 8.21 12.68
N THR A 441 -33.31 8.72 12.91
CA THR A 441 -32.79 9.95 12.29
C THR A 441 -31.66 9.58 11.35
N ALA A 442 -31.77 9.96 10.07
CA ALA A 442 -30.70 9.77 9.10
C ALA A 442 -29.47 10.60 9.50
N VAL A 443 -28.28 10.12 9.12
CA VAL A 443 -27.06 10.91 9.21
C VAL A 443 -27.13 12.16 8.32
N GLY A 444 -26.42 13.22 8.71
CA GLY A 444 -26.37 14.49 8.01
C GLY A 444 -25.50 14.46 6.74
N GLU A 445 -25.21 15.64 6.19
CA GLU A 445 -24.46 15.80 4.92
C GLU A 445 -23.01 15.28 4.95
N ASP A 446 -22.45 15.11 6.15
CA ASP A 446 -21.14 14.49 6.38
C ASP A 446 -21.19 12.96 6.32
N ALA A 447 -22.39 12.38 6.22
CA ALA A 447 -22.68 10.95 6.25
C ALA A 447 -22.18 10.24 7.53
N GLN A 448 -21.97 10.98 8.63
CA GLN A 448 -21.37 10.45 9.86
C GLN A 448 -22.15 10.80 11.11
N THR A 449 -22.76 11.99 11.16
CA THR A 449 -23.37 12.51 12.38
C THR A 449 -24.88 12.53 12.30
N ALA A 450 -25.54 12.16 13.40
CA ALA A 450 -26.97 12.35 13.58
C ALA A 450 -27.22 13.05 14.92
N GLU A 451 -28.23 13.91 14.97
CA GLU A 451 -28.56 14.68 16.16
C GLU A 451 -30.02 14.50 16.57
N ALA A 452 -30.25 14.46 17.87
CA ALA A 452 -31.58 14.42 18.45
C ALA A 452 -31.64 15.27 19.71
N THR A 453 -32.84 15.59 20.16
CA THR A 453 -33.05 16.29 21.42
C THR A 453 -33.99 15.51 22.33
N TYR A 454 -33.76 15.59 23.63
CA TYR A 454 -34.60 14.96 24.64
C TYR A 454 -34.98 15.97 25.72
N LEU A 455 -36.28 16.14 25.96
CA LEU A 455 -36.80 17.04 27.00
C LEU A 455 -36.91 16.30 28.34
N VAL A 456 -36.18 16.78 29.33
CA VAL A 456 -36.18 16.24 30.70
C VAL A 456 -37.44 16.69 31.43
N ARG A 457 -38.17 15.76 32.05
CA ARG A 457 -39.46 16.07 32.71
C ARG A 457 -39.50 15.73 34.19
N THR A 458 -38.98 14.58 34.57
CA THR A 458 -39.11 14.05 35.93
C THR A 458 -37.74 13.70 36.53
N PRO A 459 -37.55 13.85 37.84
CA PRO A 459 -36.35 13.35 38.50
C PRO A 459 -36.09 11.88 38.17
N SER A 460 -34.91 11.59 37.62
CA SER A 460 -34.51 10.25 37.19
C SER A 460 -33.04 10.26 36.76
N THR A 461 -32.47 9.06 36.63
CA THR A 461 -31.26 8.85 35.84
C THR A 461 -31.66 8.44 34.43
N TYR A 462 -31.28 9.28 33.47
CA TYR A 462 -31.50 9.08 32.05
C TYR A 462 -30.28 8.39 31.45
N THR A 463 -30.45 7.17 30.96
CA THR A 463 -29.43 6.39 30.26
C THR A 463 -29.70 6.46 28.76
N PHE A 464 -28.88 7.19 28.04
CA PHE A 464 -28.97 7.35 26.60
C PHE A 464 -28.12 6.31 25.88
N THR A 465 -28.68 5.70 24.84
CA THR A 465 -27.97 4.84 23.88
C THR A 465 -28.42 5.18 22.46
N ALA A 466 -27.66 4.73 21.47
CA ALA A 466 -28.04 4.86 20.07
C ALA A 466 -27.85 3.53 19.35
N LYS A 467 -28.73 3.23 18.39
CA LYS A 467 -28.62 2.08 17.50
C LYS A 467 -28.62 2.56 16.05
N MET A 468 -27.63 2.16 15.29
CA MET A 468 -27.55 2.43 13.85
C MET A 468 -28.07 1.23 13.07
N SER A 469 -28.74 1.50 11.95
CA SER A 469 -29.05 0.53 10.89
C SER A 469 -28.59 1.04 9.53
N TYR A 470 -27.92 0.17 8.75
CA TYR A 470 -27.42 0.48 7.41
C TYR A 470 -27.32 -0.78 6.57
N HIS A 471 -28.19 -0.93 5.55
CA HIS A 471 -28.19 -2.07 4.61
C HIS A 471 -28.03 -3.46 5.27
N GLY A 472 -28.81 -3.72 6.33
CA GLY A 472 -28.79 -4.99 7.07
C GLY A 472 -27.70 -5.09 8.14
N VAL A 473 -26.79 -4.12 8.22
CA VAL A 473 -25.84 -3.96 9.32
C VAL A 473 -26.49 -3.16 10.44
N ALA A 474 -26.30 -3.59 11.68
CA ALA A 474 -26.74 -2.86 12.86
C ALA A 474 -25.61 -2.76 13.89
N VAL A 475 -25.45 -1.59 14.51
CA VAL A 475 -24.46 -1.38 15.58
C VAL A 475 -25.03 -0.54 16.71
N GLU A 476 -24.67 -0.86 17.94
CA GLU A 476 -25.04 -0.07 19.13
C GLU A 476 -23.90 0.84 19.56
N SER A 477 -24.24 1.94 20.23
CA SER A 477 -23.25 2.86 20.79
C SER A 477 -22.31 2.17 21.78
N GLU A 478 -21.00 2.41 21.68
CA GLU A 478 -19.98 1.72 22.50
C GLU A 478 -20.23 1.81 24.02
N LYS A 479 -20.73 2.97 24.47
CA LYS A 479 -21.01 3.24 25.88
C LYS A 479 -22.30 4.05 26.03
N PRO A 480 -23.16 3.71 27.00
CA PRO A 480 -24.29 4.57 27.34
C PRO A 480 -23.80 5.88 27.96
N VAL A 481 -24.55 6.96 27.71
CA VAL A 481 -24.34 8.26 28.37
C VAL A 481 -25.40 8.43 29.46
N GLN A 482 -24.99 8.73 30.70
CA GLN A 482 -25.92 8.89 31.82
C GLN A 482 -25.96 10.33 32.31
N LEU A 483 -27.17 10.87 32.48
CA LEU A 483 -27.42 12.16 33.10
C LEU A 483 -28.49 12.01 34.18
N THR A 484 -28.32 12.65 35.34
CA THR A 484 -29.26 12.54 36.46
C THR A 484 -29.90 13.89 36.76
N LEU A 485 -31.24 13.92 36.76
CA LEU A 485 -32.02 14.99 37.36
C LEU A 485 -32.37 14.58 38.79
N ALA A 486 -31.84 15.30 39.78
CA ALA A 486 -32.13 15.06 41.19
C ALA A 486 -33.58 15.46 41.54
N GLU A 487 -34.15 14.82 42.56
CA GLU A 487 -35.42 15.26 43.15
C GLU A 487 -35.27 16.64 43.78
N GLU A 488 -36.24 17.52 43.53
CA GLU A 488 -36.26 18.87 44.08
C GLU A 488 -36.44 18.79 45.61
N GLY A 489 -35.35 18.96 46.35
CA GLY A 489 -35.32 18.87 47.82
C GLY A 489 -34.24 17.94 48.41
N ALA A 490 -33.49 17.20 47.60
CA ALA A 490 -32.35 16.41 48.10
C ALA A 490 -31.14 17.31 48.39
N ALA A 491 -31.07 17.87 49.60
CA ALA A 491 -29.84 18.48 50.12
C ALA A 491 -28.71 17.43 50.21
N PRO A 492 -27.43 17.82 49.98
CA PRO A 492 -26.33 16.86 50.08
C PRO A 492 -26.21 16.37 51.52
N THR A 493 -26.26 15.05 51.73
CA THR A 493 -25.94 14.43 53.02
C THR A 493 -24.47 14.67 53.31
N ALA A 494 -24.20 15.65 54.18
CA ALA A 494 -22.87 15.97 54.66
C ALA A 494 -22.30 14.79 55.45
N THR A 495 -21.04 14.46 55.16
CA THR A 495 -20.14 13.64 55.96
C THR A 495 -20.13 14.10 57.43
N PRO A 496 -20.03 13.20 58.43
CA PRO A 496 -19.93 13.65 59.81
C PRO A 496 -18.53 14.25 60.06
N GLN A 497 -18.47 15.57 60.18
CA GLN A 497 -17.32 16.26 60.76
C GLN A 497 -17.33 16.09 62.29
N THR A 498 -16.18 15.67 62.80
CA THR A 498 -15.84 15.58 64.21
C THR A 498 -15.81 16.98 64.85
N THR A 499 -16.41 17.13 66.04
CA THR A 499 -16.32 18.34 66.87
C THR A 499 -15.35 18.09 68.03
N PRO A 500 -14.42 19.00 68.35
CA PRO A 500 -13.44 18.83 69.43
C PRO A 500 -13.96 19.25 70.82
N ALA A 501 -13.21 18.82 71.83
CA ALA A 501 -13.55 18.63 73.23
C ALA A 501 -13.89 19.87 74.09
N GLN A 502 -14.61 19.62 75.18
CA GLN A 502 -14.50 20.38 76.43
C GLN A 502 -14.34 19.44 77.65
N THR A 503 -13.34 19.78 78.45
CA THR A 503 -12.80 19.27 79.74
C THR A 503 -13.83 19.34 80.90
N ASN A 504 -13.84 18.57 82.00
CA ASN A 504 -12.77 18.17 82.96
C ASN A 504 -13.35 17.18 84.07
N PRO A 505 -12.65 16.74 85.15
CA PRO A 505 -12.38 15.32 85.53
C PRO A 505 -12.90 14.91 86.97
N PRO A 506 -12.31 13.95 87.74
CA PRO A 506 -12.10 12.50 87.57
C PRO A 506 -12.65 11.63 88.75
N ALA A 507 -12.75 10.30 88.57
CA ALA A 507 -12.58 9.27 89.63
C ALA A 507 -12.48 7.89 88.94
N ALA A 508 -11.31 7.24 88.87
CA ALA A 508 -10.62 6.46 89.89
C ALA A 508 -10.77 4.94 89.66
N THR A 509 -9.59 4.31 89.58
CA THR A 509 -9.24 2.96 90.04
C THR A 509 -9.43 1.71 89.14
N GLN A 510 -8.27 1.07 88.94
CA GLN A 510 -7.95 -0.38 88.88
C GLN A 510 -7.61 -1.03 87.52
N THR A 511 -6.29 -1.06 87.26
CA THR A 511 -5.47 -2.13 86.65
C THR A 511 -5.47 -3.41 87.54
N PRO A 512 -4.86 -4.60 87.19
CA PRO A 512 -3.94 -4.91 86.07
C PRO A 512 -4.04 -6.33 85.41
N GLY A 513 -3.23 -6.52 84.36
CA GLY A 513 -2.69 -7.81 83.87
C GLY A 513 -2.49 -7.79 82.35
N GLY A 514 -1.31 -7.54 81.77
CA GLY A 514 -0.07 -8.36 81.75
C GLY A 514 -0.12 -9.28 80.51
N VAL A 515 0.87 -9.50 79.62
CA VAL A 515 2.34 -9.33 79.49
C VAL A 515 2.65 -9.47 77.96
N SER A 516 3.40 -8.56 77.29
CA SER A 516 4.81 -8.61 76.79
C SER A 516 5.20 -9.86 75.96
N THR A 517 5.87 -9.82 74.78
CA THR A 517 7.14 -9.16 74.33
C THR A 517 7.10 -8.93 72.79
N GLY A 518 7.58 -7.84 72.15
CA GLY A 518 8.99 -7.38 71.94
C GLY A 518 9.67 -8.23 70.84
N ASP A 519 10.37 -7.77 69.79
CA ASP A 519 10.91 -6.48 69.30
C ASP A 519 11.24 -6.67 67.79
N GLY A 520 11.19 -5.64 66.93
CA GLY A 520 12.45 -5.11 66.38
C GLY A 520 12.35 -4.38 65.02
N SER A 521 12.64 -3.07 65.07
CA SER A 521 13.34 -2.20 64.07
C SER A 521 12.73 -1.85 62.69
N LEU A 522 12.58 -0.52 62.50
CA LEU A 522 12.21 0.33 61.33
C LEU A 522 13.47 0.75 60.49
N PRO A 523 13.41 1.70 59.51
CA PRO A 523 12.47 1.98 58.39
C PRO A 523 13.22 2.23 57.04
N MET A 524 12.49 2.58 55.94
CA MET A 524 12.58 3.87 55.19
C MET A 524 12.00 3.76 53.74
N TRP A 525 11.31 4.83 53.28
CA TRP A 525 11.04 5.40 51.93
C TRP A 525 11.00 4.59 50.60
N VAL A 526 9.91 4.73 49.82
CA VAL A 526 9.95 4.90 48.33
C VAL A 526 8.76 5.76 47.85
N LEU A 527 9.08 6.83 47.11
CA LEU A 527 8.23 7.73 46.35
C LEU A 527 8.08 7.17 44.91
N TRP A 528 6.87 7.12 44.33
CA TRP A 528 6.66 6.79 42.91
C TRP A 528 6.21 8.02 42.12
N ALA A 529 6.93 8.32 41.04
CA ALA A 529 6.50 9.17 39.94
C ALA A 529 6.72 8.39 38.64
N VAL A 530 5.67 8.26 37.81
CA VAL A 530 5.75 7.69 36.46
C VAL A 530 5.18 8.72 35.49
N LEU A 531 6.08 9.28 34.67
CA LEU A 531 5.73 9.95 33.42
C LEU A 531 5.58 8.87 32.34
N GLY A 532 4.46 8.91 31.61
CA GLY A 532 4.25 8.12 30.41
C GLY A 532 4.84 8.79 29.18
N VAL A 533 5.40 7.97 28.28
CA VAL A 533 5.51 8.26 26.85
C VAL A 533 5.23 6.96 26.11
N ALA A 534 4.29 7.04 25.17
CA ALA A 534 3.85 5.98 24.29
C ALA A 534 4.86 5.74 23.16
N ALA A 535 5.07 4.49 22.78
CA ALA A 535 5.60 4.12 21.48
C ALA A 535 4.92 2.82 21.00
N VAL A 536 4.46 2.90 19.75
CA VAL A 536 3.76 1.91 18.95
C VAL A 536 4.75 0.85 18.44
N GLY A 537 4.31 -0.40 18.29
CA GLY A 537 5.02 -1.41 17.48
C GLY A 537 4.94 -2.84 18.00
N GLY A 538 3.74 -3.44 18.00
CA GLY A 538 3.56 -4.85 18.32
C GLY A 538 3.89 -5.74 17.12
N GLY A 539 5.07 -6.36 17.13
CA GLY A 539 5.41 -7.52 16.30
C GLY A 539 5.01 -8.82 16.99
N VAL A 540 4.24 -9.65 16.29
CA VAL A 540 3.81 -10.98 16.71
C VAL A 540 5.00 -11.94 16.67
N VAL A 541 5.31 -12.58 17.81
CA VAL A 541 6.19 -13.76 17.85
C VAL A 541 5.39 -14.94 18.41
N LEU A 542 5.25 -15.95 17.54
CA LEU A 542 4.68 -17.26 17.80
C LEU A 542 5.50 -18.01 18.87
N TYR A 543 4.90 -18.39 20.00
CA TYR A 543 5.48 -19.39 20.91
C TYR A 543 4.70 -20.70 20.82
N GLN A 544 5.31 -21.67 20.14
CA GLN A 544 4.87 -23.06 20.08
C GLN A 544 5.28 -23.75 21.40
N LYS A 545 4.29 -24.16 22.20
CA LYS A 545 4.52 -24.88 23.46
C LYS A 545 4.54 -26.38 23.18
N ILE A 546 5.73 -26.95 23.03
CA ILE A 546 5.94 -28.40 23.04
C ILE A 546 5.88 -28.86 24.51
N LYS A 547 4.83 -29.61 24.87
CA LYS A 547 4.83 -30.45 26.07
C LYS A 547 5.47 -31.79 25.70
N ARG A 548 6.57 -32.12 26.37
CA ARG A 548 6.99 -33.51 26.59
C ARG A 548 6.14 -34.08 27.72
N ASP A 549 5.46 -35.17 27.45
CA ASP A 549 5.67 -36.46 28.13
C ASP A 549 5.47 -37.57 27.10
#